data_AF-A0AAU8JD00-F1
#
_entry.id   AF-A0AAU8JD00-F1
#
_cell.length_a   1.000
_cell.length_b   1.000
_cell.length_c   1.000
_cell.angle_alpha   90.00
_cell.angle_beta   90.00
_cell.angle_gamma   90.00
#
_symmetry.space_group_name_H-M   'P 1'
#
loop_
_entity.id
_entity.type
_entity.pdbx_description
1 polymer ?
#
loop_
_entity_poly.entity_id
_entity_poly.type
_entity_poly.pdbx_seq_one_letter_code
_entity_poly.pdbx_strand_id
1 'polypeptide(L)'
;MQNSVQIAPPTSALKLAYWLIVASLIATGCAFYYWQNSGQAIGGSIALPKLFWLAYALWFWYFLPLLIVADQRICPKIRQNYWIFWVNMALRAIAELWMMYISKTWHPYWGISHDIFSAILIGILGLKVDSNMPLDRQVRFNFKIMGVMFLLETLFATYMLLRVASTDGSPVYFVPGSSQHLVIMAITWTAVIILSIQQILFYQKWAEKSP
;
A
#
# COMPACT_ATOMS: atom_id res chain seq x y z
N MET A 1 18.43 4.36 -36.70
CA MET A 1 18.58 5.27 -35.55
C MET A 1 17.20 5.47 -34.94
N GLN A 2 16.88 4.80 -33.82
CA GLN A 2 15.64 5.04 -33.10
C GLN A 2 15.82 6.34 -32.33
N ASN A 3 15.09 7.40 -32.69
CA ASN A 3 14.97 8.61 -31.87
C ASN A 3 14.43 8.17 -30.51
N SER A 4 15.25 8.20 -29.47
CA SER A 4 14.77 7.99 -28.11
C SER A 4 13.84 9.16 -27.79
N VAL A 5 12.56 8.84 -27.61
CA VAL A 5 11.56 9.85 -27.24
C VAL A 5 11.87 10.24 -25.80
N GLN A 6 12.55 11.38 -25.63
CA GLN A 6 12.85 11.91 -24.30
C GLN A 6 11.55 12.18 -23.54
N ILE A 7 11.38 11.50 -22.41
CA ILE A 7 10.24 11.72 -21.54
C ILE A 7 10.58 12.87 -20.60
N ALA A 8 9.80 13.96 -20.67
CA ALA A 8 9.94 15.08 -19.74
C ALA A 8 9.80 14.60 -18.27
N PRO A 9 10.45 15.25 -17.29
CA PRO A 9 10.24 14.94 -15.88
C PRO A 9 8.80 15.26 -15.44
N PRO A 10 8.33 14.74 -14.27
CA PRO A 10 7.03 15.13 -13.75
C PRO A 10 7.04 16.60 -13.39
N THR A 11 5.86 17.22 -13.40
CA THR A 11 5.70 18.62 -13.00
C THR A 11 6.21 18.84 -11.58
N SER A 12 6.72 20.04 -11.29
CA SER A 12 7.17 20.39 -9.94
C SER A 12 6.07 20.19 -8.89
N ALA A 13 4.81 20.40 -9.27
CA ALA A 13 3.65 20.15 -8.41
C ALA A 13 3.52 18.66 -8.02
N LEU A 14 3.70 17.72 -8.95
CA LEU A 14 3.65 16.29 -8.65
C LEU A 14 4.81 15.84 -7.75
N LYS A 15 6.02 16.38 -7.97
CA LYS A 15 7.18 16.13 -7.10
C LYS A 15 6.95 16.67 -5.69
N LEU A 16 6.40 17.87 -5.58
CA LEU A 16 6.05 18.46 -4.29
C LEU A 16 4.99 17.62 -3.57
N ALA A 17 3.92 17.23 -4.27
CA ALA A 17 2.86 16.39 -3.72
C ALA A 17 3.41 15.06 -3.20
N TYR A 18 4.30 14.40 -3.95
CA TYR A 18 5.00 13.19 -3.52
C TYR A 18 5.67 13.39 -2.15
N TRP A 19 6.52 14.41 -2.01
CA TRP A 19 7.28 14.63 -0.78
C TRP A 19 6.41 15.06 0.38
N LEU A 20 5.37 15.87 0.13
CA LEU A 20 4.39 16.24 1.14
C LEU A 20 3.66 15.00 1.68
N ILE A 21 3.22 14.10 0.80
CA ILE A 21 2.56 12.85 1.22
C ILE A 21 3.52 11.99 2.05
N VAL A 22 4.77 11.81 1.60
CA VAL A 22 5.78 11.04 2.36
C VAL A 22 6.00 11.64 3.75
N ALA A 23 6.18 12.96 3.82
CA ALA A 23 6.34 13.66 5.10
C ALA A 23 5.10 13.51 6.00
N SER A 24 3.90 13.63 5.43
CA SER A 24 2.64 13.42 6.15
C SER A 24 2.49 11.99 6.66
N LEU A 25 2.84 10.98 5.88
CA LEU A 25 2.80 9.57 6.31
C LEU A 25 3.76 9.32 7.48
N ILE A 26 4.95 9.90 7.46
CA ILE A 26 5.91 9.80 8.57
C ILE A 26 5.34 10.49 9.82
N ALA A 27 4.89 11.75 9.69
CA ALA A 27 4.38 12.52 10.82
C ALA A 27 3.14 11.86 11.47
N THR A 28 2.17 11.48 10.64
CA THR A 28 0.94 10.81 11.11
C THR A 28 1.22 9.41 11.63
N GLY A 29 2.16 8.67 11.04
CA GLY A 29 2.60 7.36 11.53
C GLY A 29 3.22 7.45 12.93
N CYS A 30 4.08 8.43 13.18
CA CYS A 30 4.66 8.68 14.51
C CYS A 30 3.58 9.03 15.54
N ALA A 31 2.67 9.95 15.20
CA ALA A 31 1.57 10.34 16.08
C ALA A 31 0.64 9.15 16.38
N PHE A 32 0.28 8.38 15.35
CA PHE A 32 -0.54 7.19 15.47
C PHE A 32 0.13 6.12 16.33
N TYR A 33 1.43 5.85 16.15
CA TYR A 33 2.15 4.87 16.95
C TYR A 33 2.14 5.21 18.44
N TYR A 34 2.38 6.48 18.78
CA TYR A 34 2.35 6.95 20.16
C TYR A 34 0.94 6.81 20.76
N TRP A 35 -0.07 7.27 20.03
CA TRP A 35 -1.46 7.18 20.49
C TRP A 35 -1.94 5.73 20.62
N GLN A 36 -1.71 4.89 19.62
CA GLN A 36 -2.15 3.49 19.60
C GLN A 36 -1.51 2.67 20.73
N ASN A 37 -0.22 2.90 21.02
CA ASN A 37 0.52 2.18 22.06
C ASN A 37 0.41 2.79 23.46
N SER A 38 -0.32 3.90 23.63
CA SER A 38 -0.64 4.47 24.94
C SER A 38 -1.70 3.67 25.71
N GLY A 39 -2.33 2.67 25.07
CA GLY A 39 -3.40 1.86 25.65
C GLY A 39 -4.79 2.48 25.56
N GLN A 40 -4.92 3.66 24.96
CA GLN A 40 -6.20 4.39 24.86
C GLN A 40 -7.00 4.10 23.58
N ALA A 41 -6.41 3.37 22.63
CA ALA A 41 -6.99 3.15 21.31
C ALA A 41 -7.60 1.73 21.16
N ILE A 42 -8.70 1.65 20.39
CA ILE A 42 -9.32 0.38 19.99
C ILE A 42 -8.37 -0.35 19.03
N GLY A 43 -8.29 -1.68 19.12
CA GLY A 43 -7.54 -2.51 18.17
C GLY A 43 -6.25 -3.10 18.71
N GLY A 44 -5.87 -2.81 19.95
CA GLY A 44 -4.65 -3.32 20.60
C GLY A 44 -3.38 -2.56 20.19
N SER A 45 -2.25 -2.92 20.81
CA SER A 45 -0.95 -2.30 20.49
C SER A 45 -0.42 -2.74 19.13
N ILE A 46 0.38 -1.89 18.48
CA ILE A 46 0.94 -2.11 17.15
C ILE A 46 2.47 -2.20 17.21
N ALA A 47 3.02 -3.28 16.66
CA ALA A 47 4.45 -3.42 16.46
C ALA A 47 5.00 -2.42 15.42
N LEU A 48 6.21 -1.91 15.64
CA LEU A 48 6.85 -0.96 14.71
C LEU A 48 6.91 -1.44 13.24
N PRO A 49 7.32 -2.69 12.91
CA PRO A 49 7.27 -3.15 11.52
C PRO A 49 5.86 -3.14 10.92
N LYS A 50 4.81 -3.38 11.72
CA LYS A 50 3.41 -3.31 11.27
C LYS A 50 2.96 -1.88 11.02
N LEU A 51 3.46 -0.92 11.79
CA LEU A 51 3.26 0.51 11.52
C LEU A 51 3.86 0.91 10.17
N PHE A 52 5.10 0.50 9.89
CA PHE A 52 5.71 0.78 8.59
C PHE A 52 4.94 0.11 7.47
N TRP A 53 4.55 -1.15 7.64
CA TRP A 53 3.73 -1.84 6.66
C TRP A 53 2.40 -1.11 6.39
N LEU A 54 1.73 -0.60 7.43
CA LEU A 54 0.51 0.22 7.28
C LEU A 54 0.79 1.51 6.48
N ALA A 55 1.88 2.21 6.77
CA ALA A 55 2.27 3.38 5.98
C ALA A 55 2.53 3.02 4.51
N TYR A 56 3.14 1.87 4.25
CA TYR A 56 3.35 1.33 2.90
C TYR A 56 2.04 0.94 2.21
N ALA A 57 1.10 0.32 2.92
CA ALA A 57 -0.24 0.03 2.43
C ALA A 57 -0.95 1.32 2.01
N LEU A 58 -0.92 2.36 2.85
CA LEU A 58 -1.50 3.67 2.51
C LEU A 58 -0.82 4.30 1.29
N TRP A 59 0.51 4.26 1.24
CA TRP A 59 1.30 4.77 0.13
C TRP A 59 0.96 4.06 -1.19
N PHE A 60 1.09 2.73 -1.24
CA PHE A 60 0.90 1.96 -2.46
C PHE A 60 -0.55 1.86 -2.90
N TRP A 61 -1.51 1.83 -1.97
CA TRP A 61 -2.90 1.55 -2.32
C TRP A 61 -3.74 2.81 -2.55
N TYR A 62 -3.34 3.96 -2.00
CA TYR A 62 -4.10 5.20 -2.12
C TYR A 62 -3.31 6.32 -2.78
N PHE A 63 -2.17 6.69 -2.21
CA PHE A 63 -1.48 7.92 -2.62
C PHE A 63 -0.72 7.79 -3.93
N LEU A 64 0.10 6.76 -4.07
CA LEU A 64 0.86 6.52 -5.30
C LEU A 64 -0.06 6.32 -6.52
N PRO A 65 -1.16 5.56 -6.45
CA PRO A 65 -2.13 5.49 -7.55
C PRO A 65 -2.64 6.84 -8.02
N LEU A 66 -2.98 7.76 -7.11
CA LEU A 66 -3.46 9.10 -7.48
C LEU A 66 -2.37 9.91 -8.18
N LEU A 67 -1.12 9.82 -7.71
CA LEU A 67 0.03 10.46 -8.37
C LEU A 67 0.23 9.93 -9.80
N ILE A 68 0.12 8.60 -10.00
CA ILE A 68 0.19 7.97 -11.33
C ILE A 68 -0.97 8.41 -12.22
N VAL A 69 -2.19 8.46 -11.69
CA VAL A 69 -3.38 8.92 -12.43
C VAL A 69 -3.26 10.38 -12.83
N ALA A 70 -2.61 11.21 -12.02
CA ALA A 70 -2.40 12.62 -12.31
C ALA A 70 -1.25 12.89 -13.31
N ASP A 71 -0.35 11.93 -13.51
CA ASP A 71 0.80 12.07 -14.41
C ASP A 71 0.44 11.79 -15.87
N GLN A 72 0.34 12.85 -16.68
CA GLN A 72 -0.04 12.78 -18.10
C GLN A 72 1.01 12.11 -18.99
N ARG A 73 2.22 11.83 -18.48
CA ARG A 73 3.26 11.11 -19.21
C ARG A 73 2.98 9.61 -19.31
N ILE A 74 2.14 9.09 -18.42
CA ILE A 74 1.80 7.68 -18.33
C ILE A 74 0.71 7.34 -19.34
N CYS A 75 0.83 6.17 -19.99
CA CYS A 75 -0.18 5.68 -20.92
C CYS A 75 -1.61 5.75 -20.32
N PRO A 76 -2.61 6.27 -21.05
CA PRO A 76 -3.98 6.38 -20.56
C PRO A 76 -4.58 5.06 -20.04
N LYS A 77 -4.26 3.92 -20.68
CA LYS A 77 -4.72 2.60 -20.22
C LYS A 77 -4.13 2.20 -18.86
N ILE A 78 -2.85 2.53 -18.61
CA ILE A 78 -2.22 2.27 -17.31
C ILE A 78 -2.85 3.16 -16.24
N ARG A 79 -3.08 4.44 -16.55
CA ARG A 79 -3.77 5.37 -15.64
C ARG A 79 -5.18 4.87 -15.31
N GLN A 80 -5.91 4.38 -16.30
CA GLN A 80 -7.22 3.78 -16.10
C GLN A 80 -7.16 2.56 -15.16
N ASN A 81 -6.18 1.67 -15.32
CA ASN A 81 -6.00 0.53 -14.42
C ASN A 81 -5.74 0.97 -12.98
N TYR A 82 -4.86 1.96 -12.79
CA TYR A 82 -4.60 2.57 -11.47
C TYR A 82 -5.85 3.22 -10.88
N TRP A 83 -6.67 3.88 -11.71
CA TRP A 83 -7.93 4.47 -11.28
C TRP A 83 -8.96 3.43 -10.84
N ILE A 84 -9.17 2.37 -11.64
CA ILE A 84 -10.07 1.26 -11.29
C ILE A 84 -9.63 0.63 -9.96
N PHE A 85 -8.33 0.35 -9.82
CA PHE A 85 -7.76 -0.17 -8.58
C PHE A 85 -7.98 0.78 -7.40
N TRP A 86 -7.74 2.08 -7.58
CA TRP A 86 -7.89 3.07 -6.52
C TRP A 86 -9.34 3.18 -6.06
N VAL A 87 -10.30 3.18 -6.98
CA VAL A 87 -11.74 3.18 -6.66
C VAL A 87 -12.10 1.95 -5.81
N ASN A 88 -11.59 0.77 -6.19
CA ASN A 88 -11.76 -0.44 -5.39
C ASN A 88 -11.25 -0.26 -3.94
N MET A 89 -10.05 0.29 -3.78
CA MET A 89 -9.48 0.54 -2.45
C MET A 89 -10.25 1.62 -1.66
N ALA A 90 -10.72 2.67 -2.32
CA ALA A 90 -11.54 3.70 -1.68
C ALA A 90 -12.85 3.13 -1.14
N LEU A 91 -13.53 2.27 -1.92
CA LEU A 91 -14.74 1.57 -1.48
C LEU A 91 -14.45 0.65 -0.29
N ARG A 92 -13.31 -0.07 -0.31
CA ARG A 92 -12.85 -0.87 0.84
C ARG A 92 -12.68 -0.02 2.09
N ALA A 93 -11.93 1.08 2.00
CA ALA A 93 -11.69 1.96 3.15
C ALA A 93 -13.01 2.43 3.78
N ILE A 94 -13.95 2.87 2.96
CA ILE A 94 -15.26 3.33 3.44
C ILE A 94 -15.99 2.19 4.16
N ALA A 95 -16.06 1.01 3.55
CA ALA A 95 -16.75 -0.15 4.12
C ALA A 95 -16.09 -0.65 5.41
N GLU A 96 -14.76 -0.81 5.43
CA GLU A 96 -14.03 -1.31 6.59
C GLU A 96 -14.04 -0.31 7.76
N LEU A 97 -13.85 1.00 7.50
CA LEU A 97 -13.95 2.01 8.56
C LEU A 97 -15.35 2.05 9.16
N TRP A 98 -16.39 1.95 8.34
CA TRP A 98 -17.76 1.82 8.84
C TRP A 98 -17.92 0.57 9.71
N MET A 99 -17.42 -0.58 9.25
CA MET A 99 -17.52 -1.84 10.00
C MET A 99 -16.74 -1.83 11.32
N MET A 100 -15.56 -1.20 11.35
CA MET A 100 -14.68 -1.15 12.54
C MET A 100 -15.15 -0.14 13.57
N TYR A 101 -15.63 1.02 13.12
CA TYR A 101 -15.90 2.15 14.01
C TYR A 101 -17.37 2.41 14.27
N ILE A 102 -18.25 2.08 13.33
CA ILE A 102 -19.69 2.38 13.41
C ILE A 102 -20.48 1.13 13.73
N SER A 103 -20.52 0.12 12.84
CA SER A 103 -21.35 -1.08 13.07
C SER A 103 -20.71 -2.11 13.99
N LYS A 104 -19.40 -2.02 14.26
CA LYS A 104 -18.63 -2.97 15.10
C LYS A 104 -18.74 -4.42 14.64
N THR A 105 -18.96 -4.63 13.35
CA THR A 105 -19.16 -5.96 12.72
C THR A 105 -17.96 -6.39 11.89
N TRP A 106 -16.85 -5.65 11.95
CA TRP A 106 -15.65 -6.00 11.19
C TRP A 106 -15.08 -7.34 11.65
N HIS A 107 -14.67 -8.15 10.68
CA HIS A 107 -14.06 -9.44 10.91
C HIS A 107 -12.91 -9.64 9.90
N PRO A 108 -11.77 -10.25 10.29
CA PRO A 108 -10.63 -10.44 9.38
C PRO A 108 -10.93 -11.12 8.04
N TYR A 109 -11.98 -11.95 7.98
CA TYR A 109 -12.43 -12.58 6.73
C TYR A 109 -12.76 -11.57 5.63
N TRP A 110 -13.29 -10.38 5.99
CA TRP A 110 -13.59 -9.32 5.02
C TRP A 110 -12.31 -8.78 4.39
N GLY A 111 -11.30 -8.48 5.23
CA GLY A 111 -9.99 -8.02 4.76
C GLY A 111 -9.30 -9.05 3.87
N ILE A 112 -9.23 -10.30 4.31
CA ILE A 112 -8.63 -11.42 3.56
C ILE A 112 -9.31 -11.58 2.19
N SER A 113 -10.64 -11.59 2.15
CA SER A 113 -11.39 -11.76 0.90
C SER A 113 -11.11 -10.61 -0.07
N HIS A 114 -11.07 -9.38 0.44
CA HIS A 114 -10.79 -8.20 -0.36
C HIS A 114 -9.34 -8.17 -0.86
N ASP A 115 -8.37 -8.62 -0.06
CA ASP A 115 -6.97 -8.73 -0.47
C ASP A 115 -6.82 -9.70 -1.66
N ILE A 116 -7.42 -10.89 -1.55
CA ILE A 116 -7.43 -11.88 -2.63
C ILE A 116 -8.10 -11.31 -3.88
N PHE A 117 -9.27 -10.68 -3.72
CA PHE A 117 -9.97 -10.02 -4.83
C PHE A 117 -9.10 -8.95 -5.50
N SER A 118 -8.41 -8.12 -4.71
CA SER A 118 -7.58 -7.03 -5.21
C SER A 118 -6.33 -7.55 -5.93
N ALA A 119 -5.72 -8.63 -5.44
CA ALA A 119 -4.63 -9.32 -6.11
C ALA A 119 -5.07 -9.86 -7.49
N ILE A 120 -6.25 -10.50 -7.57
CA ILE A 120 -6.83 -11.01 -8.81
C ILE A 120 -7.15 -9.84 -9.76
N LEU A 121 -7.77 -8.77 -9.27
CA LEU A 121 -8.08 -7.56 -10.05
C LEU A 121 -6.82 -6.97 -10.68
N ILE A 122 -5.75 -6.79 -9.89
CA ILE A 122 -4.45 -6.33 -10.39
C ILE A 122 -3.90 -7.28 -11.46
N GLY A 123 -4.00 -8.60 -11.24
CA GLY A 123 -3.61 -9.60 -12.21
C GLY A 123 -4.33 -9.41 -13.55
N ILE A 124 -5.66 -9.31 -13.53
CA ILE A 124 -6.50 -9.13 -14.72
C ILE A 124 -6.19 -7.81 -15.44
N LEU A 125 -6.09 -6.70 -14.70
CA LEU A 125 -5.77 -5.38 -15.26
C LEU A 125 -4.35 -5.33 -15.84
N GLY A 126 -3.41 -6.04 -15.21
CA GLY A 126 -2.00 -6.11 -15.61
C GLY A 126 -1.74 -6.88 -16.91
N LEU A 127 -2.67 -7.74 -17.34
CA LEU A 127 -2.57 -8.49 -18.60
C LEU A 127 -2.88 -7.66 -19.85
N LYS A 128 -3.50 -6.47 -19.71
CA LYS A 128 -4.17 -5.76 -20.82
C LYS A 128 -3.46 -4.48 -21.30
N VAL A 129 -2.13 -4.37 -21.15
CA VAL A 129 -1.42 -3.14 -21.52
C VAL A 129 -0.15 -3.40 -22.34
N ASP A 130 -0.25 -3.12 -23.64
CA ASP A 130 0.88 -3.00 -24.54
C ASP A 130 1.39 -1.56 -24.56
N SER A 131 2.50 -1.34 -23.86
CA SER A 131 3.31 -0.12 -23.98
C SER A 131 4.77 -0.50 -23.82
N ASN A 132 5.59 0.01 -24.72
CA ASN A 132 7.04 -0.21 -24.73
C ASN A 132 7.81 0.97 -24.13
N MET A 133 7.14 2.03 -23.67
CA MET A 133 7.83 3.14 -23.03
C MET A 133 8.50 2.68 -21.72
N PRO A 134 9.77 3.08 -21.46
CA PRO A 134 10.49 2.69 -20.25
C PRO A 134 9.75 3.06 -18.96
N LEU A 135 9.16 4.25 -18.92
CA LEU A 135 8.39 4.74 -17.76
C LEU A 135 7.16 3.87 -17.49
N ASP A 136 6.38 3.57 -18.53
CA ASP A 136 5.21 2.68 -18.43
C ASP A 136 5.59 1.28 -17.94
N ARG A 137 6.76 0.76 -18.36
CA ARG A 137 7.26 -0.53 -17.85
C ARG A 137 7.52 -0.49 -16.36
N GLN A 138 8.10 0.59 -15.84
CA GLN A 138 8.34 0.75 -14.40
C GLN A 138 7.03 0.88 -13.63
N VAL A 139 6.08 1.68 -14.13
CA VAL A 139 4.75 1.83 -13.50
C VAL A 139 3.98 0.52 -13.49
N ARG A 140 3.99 -0.26 -14.58
CA ARG A 140 3.40 -1.61 -14.57
C ARG A 140 4.10 -2.56 -13.63
N PHE A 141 5.43 -2.49 -13.51
CA PHE A 141 6.16 -3.32 -12.56
C PHE A 141 5.73 -2.99 -11.12
N ASN A 142 5.64 -1.70 -10.79
CA ASN A 142 5.10 -1.24 -9.50
C ASN A 142 3.66 -1.74 -9.25
N PHE A 143 2.81 -1.73 -10.27
CA PHE A 143 1.46 -2.29 -10.18
C PHE A 143 1.45 -3.79 -9.86
N LYS A 144 2.39 -4.57 -10.40
CA LYS A 144 2.55 -5.99 -10.03
C LYS A 144 3.02 -6.17 -8.60
N ILE A 145 3.95 -5.32 -8.13
CA ILE A 145 4.39 -5.32 -6.73
C ILE A 145 3.20 -5.09 -5.78
N MET A 146 2.27 -4.17 -6.12
CA MET A 146 1.03 -3.99 -5.36
C MET A 146 0.20 -5.28 -5.27
N GLY A 147 0.11 -6.05 -6.36
CA GLY A 147 -0.54 -7.36 -6.36
C GLY A 147 0.11 -8.35 -5.38
N VAL A 148 1.44 -8.39 -5.34
CA VAL A 148 2.19 -9.22 -4.37
C VAL A 148 1.97 -8.73 -2.94
N MET A 149 1.88 -7.42 -2.71
CA MET A 149 1.59 -6.88 -1.38
C MET A 149 0.26 -7.37 -0.82
N PHE A 150 -0.78 -7.55 -1.64
CA PHE A 150 -2.05 -8.13 -1.17
C PHE A 150 -1.92 -9.59 -0.75
N LEU A 151 -1.06 -10.37 -1.41
CA LEU A 151 -0.80 -11.75 -0.98
C LEU A 151 -0.08 -11.78 0.37
N LEU A 152 0.86 -10.86 0.60
CA LEU A 152 1.51 -10.69 1.90
C LEU A 152 0.52 -10.20 2.96
N GLU A 153 -0.37 -9.27 2.62
CA GLU A 153 -1.41 -8.80 3.55
C GLU A 153 -2.37 -9.93 3.92
N THR A 154 -2.76 -10.77 2.95
CA THR A 154 -3.57 -11.97 3.20
C THR A 154 -2.89 -12.89 4.21
N LEU A 155 -1.58 -13.10 4.10
CA LEU A 155 -0.79 -13.88 5.05
C LEU A 155 -0.78 -13.23 6.44
N PHE A 156 -0.61 -11.90 6.50
CA PHE A 156 -0.59 -11.15 7.75
C PHE A 156 -1.95 -11.16 8.46
N ALA A 157 -3.04 -10.93 7.73
CA ALA A 157 -4.40 -10.99 8.25
C ALA A 157 -4.78 -12.41 8.69
N THR A 158 -4.36 -13.44 7.95
CA THR A 158 -4.56 -14.84 8.35
C THR A 158 -3.79 -15.18 9.61
N TYR A 159 -2.55 -14.71 9.74
CA TYR A 159 -1.77 -14.88 10.97
C TYR A 159 -2.48 -14.21 12.17
N MET A 160 -2.96 -12.98 12.00
CA MET A 160 -3.70 -12.26 13.03
C MET A 160 -4.93 -13.04 13.49
N LEU A 161 -5.75 -13.49 12.53
CA LEU A 161 -6.95 -14.29 12.77
C LEU A 161 -6.66 -15.55 13.61
N LEU A 162 -5.55 -16.23 13.34
CA LEU A 162 -5.24 -17.52 13.97
C LEU A 162 -4.43 -17.41 15.27
N ARG A 163 -3.70 -16.31 15.49
CA ARG A 163 -2.64 -16.25 16.52
C ARG A 163 -2.68 -15.03 17.44
N VAL A 164 -3.55 -14.04 17.18
CA VAL A 164 -3.58 -12.76 17.91
C VAL A 164 -4.99 -12.50 18.47
N ALA A 165 -5.65 -13.54 18.98
CA ALA A 165 -6.98 -13.42 19.58
C ALA A 165 -6.91 -12.59 20.89
N SER A 166 -7.93 -11.77 21.12
CA SER A 166 -8.12 -11.07 22.40
C SER A 166 -8.59 -12.04 23.48
N THR A 167 -7.98 -11.96 24.65
CA THR A 167 -8.40 -12.74 25.84
C THR A 167 -9.69 -12.21 26.48
N ASP A 168 -10.07 -10.97 26.19
CA ASP A 168 -11.23 -10.27 26.75
C ASP A 168 -12.37 -10.05 25.72
N GLY A 169 -12.23 -10.59 24.51
CA GLY A 169 -13.20 -10.41 23.43
C GLY A 169 -13.18 -9.03 22.77
N SER A 170 -12.22 -8.16 23.12
CA SER A 170 -12.05 -6.86 22.47
C SER A 170 -11.61 -7.00 20.99
N PRO A 171 -11.96 -6.06 20.11
CA PRO A 171 -11.50 -6.11 18.72
C PRO A 171 -9.97 -5.98 18.64
N VAL A 172 -9.31 -6.92 17.97
CA VAL A 172 -7.88 -6.86 17.67
C VAL A 172 -7.69 -6.50 16.20
N TYR A 173 -7.00 -5.39 15.97
CA TYR A 173 -6.71 -4.87 14.63
C TYR A 173 -5.21 -4.90 14.31
N PHE A 174 -4.35 -5.06 15.32
CA PHE A 174 -2.91 -4.98 15.16
C PHE A 174 -2.19 -6.13 15.86
N VAL A 175 -1.03 -6.50 15.29
CA VAL A 175 -0.12 -7.46 15.92
C VAL A 175 0.79 -6.69 16.89
N PRO A 176 0.84 -7.07 18.18
CA PRO A 176 1.64 -6.36 19.17
C PRO A 176 3.14 -6.69 19.04
N GLY A 177 3.99 -5.81 19.58
CA GLY A 177 5.45 -5.97 19.58
C GLY A 177 5.98 -6.96 20.62
N SER A 178 5.38 -8.15 20.74
CA SER A 178 5.79 -9.17 21.72
C SER A 178 6.69 -10.25 21.11
N SER A 179 7.47 -10.95 21.95
CA SER A 179 8.38 -12.01 21.52
C SER A 179 7.66 -13.18 20.82
N GLN A 180 6.39 -13.40 21.13
CA GLN A 180 5.54 -14.42 20.49
C GLN A 180 5.36 -14.20 18.98
N HIS A 181 5.53 -12.97 18.51
CA HIS A 181 5.29 -12.59 17.11
C HIS A 181 6.59 -12.29 16.33
N LEU A 182 7.76 -12.71 16.84
CA LEU A 182 9.06 -12.40 16.23
C LEU A 182 9.15 -12.81 14.76
N VAL A 183 8.65 -14.00 14.41
CA VAL A 183 8.70 -14.50 13.03
C VAL A 183 7.91 -13.60 12.08
N ILE A 184 6.68 -13.23 12.44
CA ILE A 184 5.84 -12.38 11.59
C ILE A 184 6.39 -10.94 11.51
N MET A 185 7.00 -10.45 12.59
CA MET A 185 7.67 -9.15 12.61
C MET A 185 8.91 -9.14 11.71
N ALA A 186 9.72 -10.20 11.72
CA ALA A 186 10.87 -10.34 10.84
C ALA A 186 10.47 -10.36 9.36
N ILE A 187 9.45 -11.17 9.01
CA ILE A 187 8.90 -11.19 7.64
C ILE A 187 8.40 -9.81 7.22
N THR A 188 7.69 -9.12 8.11
CA THR A 188 7.19 -7.77 7.84
C THR A 188 8.34 -6.78 7.60
N TRP A 189 9.39 -6.82 8.42
CA TRP A 189 10.59 -5.99 8.22
C TRP A 189 11.27 -6.25 6.88
N THR A 190 11.47 -7.53 6.53
CA THR A 190 12.05 -7.90 5.24
C THR A 190 11.23 -7.32 4.09
N ALA A 191 9.90 -7.44 4.16
CA ALA A 191 9.02 -6.88 3.14
C ALA A 191 9.13 -5.34 3.08
N VAL A 192 9.11 -4.64 4.22
CA VAL A 192 9.25 -3.18 4.29
C VAL A 192 10.59 -2.71 3.71
N ILE A 193 11.70 -3.39 4.00
CA ILE A 193 13.02 -3.05 3.46
C ILE A 193 13.05 -3.21 1.94
N ILE A 194 12.54 -4.34 1.43
CA ILE A 194 12.45 -4.60 -0.01
C ILE A 194 11.60 -3.54 -0.71
N LEU A 195 10.44 -3.21 -0.14
CA LEU A 195 9.55 -2.17 -0.68
C LEU A 195 10.20 -0.78 -0.62
N SER A 196 10.98 -0.48 0.42
CA SER A 196 11.72 0.78 0.54
C SER A 196 12.75 0.94 -0.57
N ILE A 197 13.56 -0.09 -0.80
CA ILE A 197 14.54 -0.11 -1.90
C ILE A 197 13.82 0.03 -3.24
N GLN A 198 12.75 -0.74 -3.45
CA GLN A 198 11.97 -0.68 -4.68
C GLN A 198 11.37 0.72 -4.92
N GLN A 199 10.87 1.40 -3.88
CA GLN A 199 10.31 2.75 -4.01
C GLN A 199 11.36 3.81 -4.29
N ILE A 200 12.55 3.71 -3.70
CA ILE A 200 13.67 4.60 -4.03
C ILE A 200 14.01 4.48 -5.53
N LEU A 201 14.17 3.24 -6.01
CA LEU A 201 14.47 2.97 -7.43
C LEU A 201 13.33 3.40 -8.36
N PHE A 202 12.08 3.22 -7.93
CA PHE A 202 10.91 3.66 -8.67
C PHE A 202 10.88 5.19 -8.79
N TYR A 203 11.05 5.90 -7.67
CA TYR A 203 11.04 7.35 -7.63
C TYR A 203 12.15 7.96 -8.48
N GLN A 204 13.38 7.43 -8.42
CA GLN A 204 14.49 7.88 -9.27
C GLN A 204 14.09 7.85 -10.75
N LYS A 205 13.61 6.71 -11.23
CA LYS A 205 13.19 6.56 -12.64
C LYS A 205 11.95 7.39 -13.00
N TRP A 206 11.04 7.59 -12.06
CA TRP A 206 9.83 8.39 -12.28
C TRP A 206 10.11 9.90 -12.31
N ALA A 207 11.06 10.36 -11.49
CA ALA A 207 11.41 11.77 -11.31
C ALA A 207 12.47 12.29 -12.31
N GLU A 208 13.27 11.38 -12.87
CA GLU A 208 14.28 11.67 -13.89
C GLU A 208 13.69 11.94 -15.28
N LYS A 209 14.45 12.68 -16.09
CA LYS A 209 14.21 12.80 -17.53
C LYS A 209 14.74 11.51 -18.17
N SER A 210 13.86 10.63 -18.66
CA SER A 210 14.31 9.39 -19.31
C SER A 210 14.90 9.72 -20.70
N PRO A 211 16.06 9.16 -21.05
CA PRO A 211 16.74 9.40 -22.33
C PRO A 211 15.93 8.94 -23.54
#